data_AF-A0A7C0UE14-F1
#
_entry.id   AF-A0A7C0UE14-F1
#
_cell.length_a   1.000
_cell.length_b   1.000
_cell.length_c   1.000
_cell.angle_alpha   90.00
_cell.angle_beta   90.00
_cell.angle_gamma   90.00
#
_symmetry.space_group_name_H-M   'P 1'
#
loop_
_entity.id
_entity.type
_entity.pdbx_description
1 polymer ?
#
loop_
_entity_poly.entity_id
_entity_poly.type
_entity_poly.pdbx_seq_one_letter_code
_entity_poly.pdbx_strand_id
1 'polypeptide(L)'
;MLKRGDESFLKDAFKKVSLVTATVIAGFFLSAVLVEWIKSSHAPFQGFANYEWVPRLNTFLYLMTMFNILVIRYAVMRIYIAPGPGPDDFKAVVRRLYRADIAAMLLSGLPCIYGLVLFLLAGDHVDFYLLFALTVIYGTIYFPRYTKWVSIVEEKEINIKAV
;
A
#
# COMPACT_ATOMS: atom_id res chain seq x y z
N MET A 1 -4.30 -25.43 16.34
CA MET A 1 -3.58 -24.88 17.51
C MET A 1 -2.11 -24.77 17.17
N LEU A 2 -1.63 -23.54 16.96
CA LEU A 2 -0.23 -23.24 16.67
C LEU A 2 0.67 -23.59 17.86
N LYS A 3 1.90 -24.04 17.60
CA LYS A 3 2.88 -24.22 18.68
C LYS A 3 3.21 -22.86 19.30
N ARG A 4 3.45 -22.83 20.61
CA ARG A 4 3.72 -21.58 21.37
C ARG A 4 4.89 -20.75 20.81
N GLY A 5 5.91 -21.39 20.21
CA GLY A 5 7.03 -20.70 19.56
C GLY A 5 6.69 -20.08 18.18
N ASP A 6 5.76 -20.69 17.45
CA ASP A 6 5.30 -20.21 16.15
C ASP A 6 4.37 -19.01 16.30
N GLU A 7 3.55 -19.00 17.35
CA GLU A 7 2.70 -17.86 17.73
C GLU A 7 3.52 -16.61 18.08
N SER A 8 4.61 -16.76 18.85
CA SER A 8 5.50 -15.63 19.16
C SER A 8 6.17 -15.06 17.91
N PHE A 9 6.63 -15.93 17.00
CA PHE A 9 7.25 -15.49 15.75
C PHE A 9 6.28 -14.74 14.85
N LEU A 10 5.03 -15.22 14.75
CA LEU A 10 3.97 -14.56 13.99
C LEU A 10 3.65 -13.17 14.56
N LYS A 11 3.51 -13.06 15.88
CA LYS A 11 3.27 -11.78 16.56
C LYS A 11 4.40 -10.78 16.35
N ASP A 12 5.65 -11.23 16.43
CA ASP A 12 6.81 -10.36 16.23
C ASP A 12 6.91 -9.88 14.77
N ALA A 13 6.67 -10.77 13.80
CA ALA A 13 6.60 -10.41 12.39
C ALA A 13 5.46 -9.41 12.12
N PHE A 14 4.28 -9.65 12.69
CA PHE A 14 3.13 -8.76 12.55
C PHE A 14 3.39 -7.36 13.13
N LYS A 15 3.97 -7.28 14.33
CA LYS A 15 4.35 -5.99 14.94
C LYS A 15 5.29 -5.20 14.04
N LYS A 16 6.28 -5.86 13.43
CA LYS A 16 7.20 -5.20 12.50
C LYS A 16 6.49 -4.68 11.26
N VAL A 17 5.62 -5.49 10.62
CA VAL A 17 4.83 -5.03 9.46
C VAL A 17 3.96 -3.84 9.85
N SER A 18 3.21 -3.95 10.95
CA SER A 18 2.31 -2.90 11.41
C SER A 18 3.05 -1.58 11.65
N LEU A 19 4.25 -1.64 12.23
CA LEU A 19 5.09 -0.45 12.44
C LEU A 19 5.55 0.14 11.10
N VAL A 20 6.02 -0.69 10.15
CA VAL A 20 6.42 -0.22 8.81
C VAL A 20 5.22 0.41 8.08
N THR A 21 4.06 -0.24 8.11
CA THR A 21 2.82 0.27 7.53
C THR A 21 2.43 1.60 8.16
N ALA A 22 2.54 1.75 9.48
CA ALA A 22 2.28 3.02 10.17
C ALA A 22 3.24 4.13 9.71
N THR A 23 4.53 3.82 9.53
CA THR A 23 5.52 4.77 8.99
C THR A 23 5.17 5.20 7.56
N VAL A 24 4.72 4.27 6.73
CA VAL A 24 4.28 4.57 5.35
C VAL A 24 3.04 5.48 5.35
N ILE A 25 2.05 5.21 6.20
CA ILE A 25 0.88 6.08 6.38
C ILE A 25 1.32 7.49 6.81
N ALA A 26 2.22 7.59 7.80
CA ALA A 26 2.75 8.88 8.25
C ALA A 26 3.43 9.65 7.10
N GLY A 27 4.12 8.95 6.20
CA GLY A 27 4.68 9.53 4.97
C GLY A 27 3.62 10.14 4.06
N PHE A 28 2.45 9.51 3.90
CA PHE A 28 1.35 10.09 3.12
C PHE A 28 0.81 11.37 3.75
N PHE A 29 0.64 11.38 5.08
CA PHE A 29 0.21 12.59 5.80
C PHE A 29 1.23 13.72 5.69
N LEU A 30 2.53 13.40 5.73
CA LEU A 30 3.58 14.38 5.50
C LEU A 30 3.45 15.04 4.13
N SER A 31 3.14 14.27 3.09
CA SER A 31 2.85 14.81 1.75
C SER A 31 1.67 15.79 1.75
N ALA A 32 0.61 15.49 2.49
CA ALA A 32 -0.53 16.41 2.62
C ALA A 32 -0.16 17.70 3.36
N VAL A 33 0.64 17.61 4.43
CA VAL A 33 1.16 18.79 5.14
C VAL A 33 2.04 19.65 4.23
N LEU A 34 2.89 19.02 3.41
CA LEU A 34 3.72 19.74 2.44
C LEU A 34 2.87 20.50 1.41
N VAL A 35 1.82 19.87 0.87
CA VAL A 35 0.90 20.51 -0.07
C VAL A 35 0.21 21.72 0.58
N GLU A 36 -0.31 21.57 1.80
CA GLU A 36 -0.99 22.67 2.50
C GLU A 36 -0.01 23.81 2.84
N TRP A 37 1.24 23.49 3.19
CA TRP A 37 2.28 24.49 3.43
C TRP A 37 2.66 25.27 2.16
N ILE A 38 2.80 24.59 1.02
CA ILE A 38 3.08 25.22 -0.29
C ILE A 38 1.91 26.14 -0.68
N LYS A 39 0.67 25.64 -0.55
CA LYS A 39 -0.55 26.38 -0.83
C LYS A 39 -0.65 27.65 0.03
N SER A 40 -0.34 27.56 1.33
CA SER A 40 -0.35 28.71 2.24
C SER A 40 0.74 29.74 1.92
N SER A 41 1.88 29.31 1.36
CA SER A 41 3.05 30.18 1.17
C SER A 41 3.08 30.86 -0.21
N HIS A 42 2.49 30.26 -1.25
CA HIS A 42 2.59 30.71 -2.64
C HIS A 42 1.25 30.94 -3.34
N ALA A 43 0.17 31.25 -2.59
CA ALA A 43 -1.14 31.48 -3.20
C ALA A 43 -1.15 32.73 -4.12
N PRO A 44 -1.66 32.63 -5.37
CA PRO A 44 -2.10 31.44 -6.09
C PRO A 44 -0.93 30.68 -6.75
N PHE A 45 -0.73 29.42 -6.37
CA PHE A 45 0.28 28.58 -6.99
C PHE A 45 -0.26 28.07 -8.33
N GLN A 46 0.24 28.61 -9.43
CA GLN A 46 -0.21 28.24 -10.79
C GLN A 46 0.48 26.96 -11.33
N GLY A 47 1.17 26.21 -10.46
CA GLY A 47 2.04 25.10 -10.86
C GLY A 47 3.39 25.59 -11.38
N PHE A 48 4.39 24.71 -11.39
CA PHE A 48 5.69 25.01 -12.00
C PHE A 48 5.62 25.07 -13.54
N ALA A 49 4.52 24.62 -14.15
CA ALA A 49 4.48 24.25 -15.54
C ALA A 49 3.07 24.41 -16.15
N ASN A 50 2.80 25.56 -16.77
CA ASN A 50 1.55 25.85 -17.49
C ASN A 50 1.58 25.28 -18.92
N TYR A 51 1.57 23.94 -19.05
CA TYR A 51 1.60 23.29 -20.36
C TYR A 51 0.22 22.78 -20.80
N GLU A 52 -0.08 22.89 -22.10
CA GLU A 52 -1.32 22.39 -22.73
C GLU A 52 -1.54 20.87 -22.59
N TRP A 53 -0.52 20.10 -22.22
CA TRP A 53 -0.60 18.65 -22.02
C TRP A 53 -1.00 18.23 -20.59
N VAL A 54 -1.11 19.18 -19.65
CA VAL A 54 -1.49 18.92 -18.25
C VAL A 54 -2.84 18.17 -18.12
N PRO A 55 -3.92 18.53 -18.86
CA PRO A 55 -5.18 17.77 -18.80
C PRO A 55 -5.04 16.32 -19.28
N ARG A 56 -4.19 16.08 -20.28
CA ARG A 56 -3.86 14.74 -20.79
C ARG A 56 -3.09 13.92 -19.74
N LEU A 57 -2.12 14.54 -19.04
CA LEU A 57 -1.41 13.89 -17.94
C LEU A 57 -2.37 13.55 -16.80
N ASN A 58 -3.27 14.46 -16.45
CA ASN A 58 -4.25 14.25 -15.39
C ASN A 58 -5.08 12.99 -15.67
N THR A 59 -5.64 12.92 -16.88
CA THR A 59 -6.43 11.76 -17.32
C THR A 59 -5.59 10.47 -17.29
N PHE A 60 -4.33 10.53 -17.73
CA PHE A 60 -3.41 9.40 -17.72
C PHE A 60 -3.09 8.92 -16.28
N LEU A 61 -2.87 9.84 -15.34
CA LEU A 61 -2.59 9.52 -13.94
C LEU A 61 -3.81 8.97 -13.20
N TYR A 62 -5.02 9.47 -13.49
CA TYR A 62 -6.26 8.84 -13.00
C TYR A 62 -6.44 7.43 -13.55
N LEU A 63 -6.18 7.21 -14.85
CA LEU A 63 -6.21 5.87 -15.45
C LEU A 63 -5.17 4.95 -14.83
N MET A 64 -3.94 5.45 -14.60
CA MET A 64 -2.90 4.70 -13.89
C MET A 64 -3.29 4.37 -12.45
N THR A 65 -3.98 5.28 -11.76
CA THR A 65 -4.51 5.05 -10.42
C THR A 65 -5.53 3.92 -10.41
N MET A 66 -6.43 3.89 -11.41
CA MET A 66 -7.42 2.83 -11.56
C MET A 66 -6.76 1.49 -11.92
N PHE A 67 -5.76 1.50 -12.81
CA PHE A 67 -4.96 0.33 -13.15
C PHE A 67 -4.17 -0.21 -11.94
N ASN A 68 -3.70 0.68 -11.06
CA ASN A 68 -2.95 0.32 -9.88
C ASN A 68 -3.74 -0.58 -8.92
N ILE A 69 -5.08 -0.46 -8.87
CA ILE A 69 -5.95 -1.38 -8.11
C ILE A 69 -5.76 -2.82 -8.61
N LEU A 70 -5.77 -3.00 -9.93
CA LEU A 70 -5.57 -4.30 -10.56
C LEU A 70 -4.17 -4.83 -10.29
N VAL A 71 -3.15 -3.95 -10.34
CA VAL A 71 -1.76 -4.31 -10.01
C VAL A 71 -1.62 -4.75 -8.56
N ILE A 72 -2.20 -4.03 -7.60
CA ILE A 72 -2.21 -4.43 -6.19
C ILE A 72 -2.88 -5.79 -6.04
N ARG A 73 -4.08 -5.96 -6.60
CA ARG A 73 -4.81 -7.23 -6.52
C ARG A 73 -4.01 -8.38 -7.13
N TYR A 74 -3.41 -8.18 -8.29
CA TYR A 74 -2.58 -9.17 -8.96
C TYR A 74 -1.31 -9.49 -8.17
N ALA A 75 -0.58 -8.49 -7.68
CA ALA A 75 0.64 -8.67 -6.90
C ALA A 75 0.35 -9.41 -5.59
N VAL A 76 -0.67 -8.99 -4.85
CA VAL A 76 -1.10 -9.61 -3.60
C VAL A 76 -1.53 -11.05 -3.83
N MET A 77 -2.39 -11.29 -4.82
CA MET A 77 -2.83 -12.64 -5.17
C MET A 77 -1.66 -13.53 -5.59
N ARG A 78 -0.72 -13.02 -6.38
CA ARG A 78 0.43 -13.82 -6.81
C ARG A 78 1.37 -14.13 -5.66
N ILE A 79 1.57 -13.23 -4.69
CA ILE A 79 2.41 -13.49 -3.51
C ILE A 79 1.72 -14.47 -2.54
N TYR A 80 0.38 -14.43 -2.42
CA TYR A 80 -0.38 -15.40 -1.63
C TYR A 80 -0.40 -16.80 -2.24
N ILE A 81 -0.56 -16.89 -3.57
CA ILE A 81 -0.77 -18.16 -4.29
C ILE A 81 0.55 -18.80 -4.73
N ALA A 82 1.65 -18.05 -4.84
CA ALA A 82 2.94 -18.61 -5.27
C ALA A 82 3.33 -19.83 -4.40
N PRO A 83 3.38 -21.04 -4.99
CA PRO A 83 3.87 -22.22 -4.31
C PRO A 83 5.33 -21.97 -3.93
N GLY A 84 5.68 -22.31 -2.70
CA GLY A 84 7.08 -22.31 -2.30
C GLY A 84 7.83 -23.41 -3.01
N PRO A 85 9.13 -23.23 -3.32
CA PRO A 85 9.97 -24.36 -3.59
C PRO A 85 10.17 -25.13 -2.27
N GLY A 86 9.44 -26.24 -2.10
CA GLY A 86 9.57 -27.18 -0.98
C GLY A 86 8.36 -27.23 -0.03
N PRO A 87 8.34 -28.17 0.93
CA PRO A 87 7.33 -28.20 2.00
C PRO A 87 7.30 -26.82 2.66
N ASP A 88 6.14 -26.16 2.62
CA ASP A 88 5.96 -24.78 3.07
C ASP A 88 6.24 -24.72 4.60
N ASP A 89 7.50 -24.45 4.98
CA ASP A 89 7.88 -24.20 6.37
C ASP A 89 7.10 -22.99 6.89
N PHE A 90 6.59 -23.09 8.13
CA PHE A 90 5.79 -22.05 8.79
C PHE A 90 6.44 -20.65 8.64
N LYS A 91 7.76 -20.58 8.84
CA LYS A 91 8.54 -19.33 8.73
C LYS A 91 8.56 -18.77 7.30
N ALA A 92 8.53 -19.63 6.28
CA ALA A 92 8.48 -19.21 4.88
C ALA A 92 7.13 -18.57 4.53
N VAL A 93 6.03 -19.15 5.03
CA VAL A 93 4.68 -18.61 4.86
C VAL A 93 4.56 -17.23 5.50
N VAL A 94 5.00 -17.08 6.75
CA VAL A 94 5.02 -15.79 7.47
C VAL A 94 5.86 -14.74 6.73
N ARG A 95 7.00 -15.12 6.15
CA ARG A 95 7.84 -14.19 5.37
C ARG A 95 7.18 -13.74 4.07
N ARG A 96 6.39 -14.60 3.41
CA ARG A 96 5.61 -14.22 2.23
C ARG A 96 4.48 -13.26 2.59
N LEU A 97 3.74 -13.54 3.66
CA LEU A 97 2.73 -12.64 4.23
C LEU A 97 3.31 -11.26 4.53
N TYR A 98 4.47 -11.22 5.20
CA TYR A 98 5.20 -9.98 5.47
C TYR A 98 5.49 -9.17 4.21
N ARG A 99 6.00 -9.82 3.16
CA ARG A 99 6.32 -9.15 1.88
C ARG A 99 5.06 -8.72 1.12
N ALA A 100 4.01 -9.53 1.14
CA ALA A 100 2.75 -9.23 0.47
C ALA A 100 2.11 -7.96 1.03
N ASP A 101 2.01 -7.86 2.36
CA ASP A 101 1.37 -6.73 3.02
C ASP A 101 2.17 -5.44 2.83
N ILE A 102 3.51 -5.50 2.91
CA ILE A 102 4.35 -4.32 2.64
C ILE A 102 4.22 -3.90 1.17
N ALA A 103 4.27 -4.86 0.22
CA ALA A 103 4.12 -4.54 -1.19
C ALA A 103 2.74 -3.92 -1.48
N ALA A 104 1.68 -4.47 -0.91
CA ALA A 104 0.33 -3.91 -1.02
C ALA A 104 0.26 -2.49 -0.47
N MET A 105 0.89 -2.24 0.67
CA MET A 105 0.91 -0.92 1.31
C MET A 105 1.74 0.11 0.58
N LEU A 106 2.84 -0.29 -0.06
CA LEU A 106 3.64 0.61 -0.88
C LEU A 106 2.90 0.96 -2.19
N LEU A 107 2.29 -0.04 -2.82
CA LEU A 107 1.52 0.16 -4.04
C LEU A 107 0.26 1.00 -3.81
N SER A 108 -0.39 0.87 -2.65
CA SER A 108 -1.54 1.71 -2.28
C SER A 108 -1.17 3.18 -2.12
N GLY A 109 0.11 3.49 -1.90
CA GLY A 109 0.66 4.85 -1.79
C GLY A 109 0.92 5.58 -3.10
N LEU A 110 0.97 4.86 -4.23
CA LEU A 110 1.26 5.47 -5.53
C LEU A 110 0.27 6.58 -5.94
N PRO A 111 -1.06 6.48 -5.69
CA PRO A 111 -1.99 7.55 -6.04
C PRO A 111 -1.65 8.86 -5.31
N CYS A 112 -1.20 8.81 -4.05
CA CYS A 112 -0.75 9.99 -3.31
C CYS A 112 0.45 10.66 -3.99
N ILE A 113 1.38 9.87 -4.54
CA ILE A 113 2.52 10.39 -5.29
C ILE A 113 2.04 11.01 -6.61
N TYR A 114 1.11 10.38 -7.32
CA TYR A 114 0.54 10.92 -8.55
C TYR A 114 -0.19 12.25 -8.30
N GLY A 115 -0.96 12.34 -7.22
CA GLY A 115 -1.61 13.58 -6.81
C GLY A 115 -0.62 14.67 -6.46
N LEU A 116 0.50 14.33 -5.81
CA LEU A 116 1.54 15.31 -5.47
C LEU A 116 2.24 15.84 -6.73
N VAL A 117 2.51 14.95 -7.70
CA VAL A 117 3.05 15.35 -9.01
C VAL A 117 2.08 16.27 -9.75
N LEU A 118 0.77 15.96 -9.74
CA LEU A 118 -0.26 16.81 -10.35
C LEU A 118 -0.33 18.18 -9.68
N PHE A 119 -0.32 18.23 -8.35
CA PHE A 119 -0.31 19.49 -7.62
C PHE A 119 0.90 20.36 -7.96
N LEU A 120 2.11 19.77 -8.00
CA LEU A 120 3.31 20.52 -8.33
C LEU A 120 3.30 21.04 -9.78
N LEU A 121 2.73 20.28 -10.71
CA LEU A 121 2.71 20.65 -12.14
C LEU A 121 1.59 21.63 -12.48
N ALA A 122 0.35 21.33 -12.06
CA ALA A 122 -0.86 22.07 -12.44
C ALA A 122 -1.28 23.11 -11.40
N GLY A 123 -0.79 23.01 -10.17
CA GLY A 123 -1.22 23.85 -9.05
C GLY A 123 -2.61 23.50 -8.49
N ASP A 124 -3.31 22.52 -9.08
CA ASP A 124 -4.64 22.11 -8.62
C ASP A 124 -4.54 21.22 -7.38
N HIS A 125 -5.04 21.74 -6.27
CA HIS A 125 -5.10 21.04 -4.99
C HIS A 125 -6.24 20.02 -4.94
N VAL A 126 -7.29 20.19 -5.75
CA VAL A 126 -8.46 19.31 -5.74
C VAL A 126 -8.06 17.89 -6.15
N ASP A 127 -7.27 17.76 -7.22
CA ASP A 127 -6.76 16.47 -7.70
C ASP A 127 -5.87 15.76 -6.68
N PHE A 128 -5.03 16.51 -5.97
CA PHE A 128 -4.23 15.95 -4.87
C PHE A 128 -5.13 15.37 -3.79
N TYR A 129 -6.14 16.13 -3.32
CA TYR A 129 -7.01 15.68 -2.24
C TYR A 129 -7.86 14.46 -2.64
N LEU A 130 -8.30 14.37 -3.90
CA LEU A 130 -9.02 13.20 -4.43
C LEU A 130 -8.14 11.95 -4.41
N LEU A 131 -6.91 12.04 -4.94
CA LEU A 131 -5.98 10.90 -4.99
C LEU A 131 -5.40 10.55 -3.61
N PHE A 132 -5.25 11.54 -2.73
CA PHE A 132 -4.89 11.34 -1.33
C PHE A 132 -5.99 10.58 -0.58
N ALA A 133 -7.25 11.00 -0.71
CA ALA A 133 -8.38 10.30 -0.11
C ALA A 133 -8.45 8.84 -0.58
N LEU A 134 -8.21 8.60 -1.88
CA LEU A 134 -8.15 7.25 -2.44
C LEU A 134 -7.00 6.42 -1.82
N THR A 135 -5.83 7.03 -1.61
CA THR A 135 -4.69 6.39 -0.94
C THR A 135 -5.02 6.02 0.50
N VAL A 136 -5.72 6.89 1.24
CA VAL A 136 -6.18 6.60 2.61
C VAL A 136 -7.17 5.45 2.61
N ILE A 137 -8.13 5.42 1.68
CA ILE A 137 -9.08 4.32 1.52
C ILE A 137 -8.33 3.01 1.25
N TYR A 138 -7.38 2.99 0.31
CA TYR A 138 -6.58 1.79 0.05
C TYR A 138 -5.72 1.39 1.24
N GLY A 139 -5.06 2.34 1.90
CA GLY A 139 -4.28 2.08 3.10
C GLY A 139 -5.12 1.42 4.20
N THR A 140 -6.40 1.78 4.31
CA THR A 140 -7.35 1.18 5.27
C THR A 140 -7.77 -0.23 4.86
N ILE A 141 -8.00 -0.45 3.56
CA ILE A 141 -8.39 -1.76 3.00
C ILE A 141 -7.25 -2.77 3.12
N TYR A 142 -6.02 -2.35 2.79
CA TYR A 142 -4.82 -3.19 2.78
C TYR A 142 -4.05 -3.18 4.10
N PHE A 143 -4.58 -2.52 5.14
CA PHE A 143 -3.94 -2.52 6.45
C PHE A 143 -3.77 -3.95 6.99
N PRO A 144 -2.58 -4.33 7.45
CA PRO A 144 -2.32 -5.68 7.94
C PRO A 144 -3.20 -6.00 9.15
N ARG A 145 -4.02 -7.05 9.06
CA ARG A 145 -4.88 -7.52 10.16
C ARG A 145 -4.36 -8.83 10.70
N TYR A 146 -4.11 -8.89 12.01
CA TYR A 146 -3.58 -10.08 12.67
C TYR A 146 -4.50 -11.30 12.51
N THR A 147 -5.83 -11.10 12.56
CA THR A 147 -6.82 -12.15 12.36
C THR A 147 -6.72 -12.82 10.99
N LYS A 148 -6.44 -12.03 9.93
CA LYS A 148 -6.24 -12.54 8.57
C LYS A 148 -4.94 -13.35 8.44
N TRP A 149 -3.89 -12.96 9.18
CA TRP A 149 -2.64 -13.71 9.19
C TRP A 149 -2.81 -15.08 9.85
N VAL A 150 -3.49 -15.13 11.00
CA VAL A 150 -3.76 -16.39 11.71
C VAL A 150 -4.57 -17.33 10.83
N SER A 151 -5.65 -16.86 10.19
CA SER A 151 -6.50 -17.72 9.35
C SER A 151 -5.74 -18.32 8.15
N ILE A 152 -4.90 -17.52 7.48
CA ILE A 152 -4.12 -17.98 6.31
C ILE A 152 -3.07 -19.00 6.73
N VAL A 153 -2.44 -18.78 7.88
CA VAL A 153 -1.45 -19.70 8.44
C VAL A 153 -2.09 -21.01 8.88
N GLU A 154 -3.26 -20.97 9.54
CA GLU A 154 -4.00 -22.17 9.95
C GLU A 154 -4.47 -22.97 8.73
N GLU A 155 -5.00 -22.32 7.69
CA GLU A 155 -5.40 -22.95 6.43
C GLU A 155 -4.22 -23.67 5.75
N LYS A 156 -3.04 -23.03 5.74
CA LYS A 156 -1.82 -23.64 5.19
C LYS A 156 -1.28 -24.78 6.05
N GLU A 157 -1.30 -24.67 7.37
CA GLU A 157 -0.90 -25.78 8.27
C GLU A 157 -1.78 -27.02 8.10
N ILE A 158 -3.10 -26.85 7.92
CA ILE A 158 -4.02 -27.96 7.70
C ILE A 158 -3.68 -28.69 6.39
N ASN A 159 -3.44 -27.94 5.31
CA ASN A 159 -3.04 -28.52 4.03
C ASN A 159 -1.68 -29.22 4.08
N ILE A 160 -0.75 -28.76 4.91
CA ILE A 160 0.56 -29.43 5.07
C ILE A 160 0.44 -30.74 5.85
N LYS A 161 -0.46 -30.84 6.84
CA LYS A 161 -0.66 -32.06 7.64
C LYS A 161 -1.53 -33.12 6.96
N ALA A 162 -2.28 -32.73 5.92
CA ALA A 162 -3.14 -33.62 5.16
C ALA A 162 -2.42 -34.36 4.01
N VAL A 163 -1.16 -33.99 3.74
CA VAL A 163 -0.25 -34.60 2.74
C VAL A 163 0.79 -35.44 3.47
#